data_AF-A0A316FWG8-F1
#
_entry.id   AF-A0A316FWG8-F1
#
_cell.length_a   1.000
_cell.length_b   1.000
_cell.length_c   1.000
_cell.angle_alpha   90.00
_cell.angle_beta   90.00
_cell.angle_gamma   90.00
#
_symmetry.space_group_name_H-M   'P 1'
#
loop_
_entity.id
_entity.type
_entity.pdbx_description
1 polymer ?
#
loop_
_entity_poly.entity_id
_entity_poly.type
_entity_poly.pdbx_seq_one_letter_code
_entity_poly.pdbx_strand_id
1 'polypeptide(L)'
;MSKPFNNICPKCKYQRSATDTAPEWQCPKCGIAYSKFQTRVYTKQQIKEANKKWIAKVNGARNRENAIFKTRVLMMFAGVFIVLLHPDCNSGIRLVISLCIMAFMSWKLIQTMKEHGFYIGSVGETRSMSDHPISFKVEYFGGVFLTLLFTFGAISAAVDLLF
;
A
#
# COMPACT_ATOMS: atom_id res chain seq x y z
N MET A 1 24.95 -37.18 6.84
CA MET A 1 24.42 -37.99 5.71
C MET A 1 24.24 -37.08 4.50
N SER A 2 25.16 -37.11 3.55
CA SER A 2 25.01 -36.40 2.26
C SER A 2 23.96 -37.13 1.42
N LYS A 3 22.94 -36.40 0.98
CA LYS A 3 21.86 -36.91 0.11
C LYS A 3 22.50 -37.50 -1.16
N PRO A 4 22.12 -38.71 -1.64
CA PRO A 4 22.72 -39.29 -2.83
C PRO A 4 22.49 -38.34 -4.01
N PHE A 5 23.59 -37.97 -4.68
CA PHE A 5 23.53 -37.12 -5.86
C PHE A 5 22.86 -37.91 -6.98
N ASN A 6 21.65 -37.49 -7.37
CA ASN A 6 21.01 -37.96 -8.58
C ASN A 6 22.02 -37.83 -9.74
N ASN A 7 22.18 -38.87 -10.57
CA ASN A 7 23.14 -38.91 -11.68
C ASN A 7 22.91 -37.82 -12.73
N ILE A 8 21.81 -37.08 -12.65
CA ILE A 8 21.45 -35.97 -13.52
C ILE A 8 21.97 -34.64 -12.94
N CYS A 9 22.84 -33.97 -13.70
CA CYS A 9 23.37 -32.66 -13.33
C CYS A 9 22.24 -31.61 -13.26
N PRO A 10 22.07 -30.87 -12.15
CA PRO A 10 20.98 -29.90 -12.02
C PRO A 10 21.19 -28.61 -12.82
N LYS A 11 22.40 -28.36 -13.37
CA LYS A 11 22.70 -27.19 -14.23
C LYS A 11 22.37 -27.46 -15.70
N CYS A 12 22.87 -28.57 -16.25
CA CYS A 12 22.76 -28.87 -17.69
C CYS A 12 21.89 -30.09 -18.01
N LYS A 13 21.32 -30.74 -16.98
CA LYS A 13 20.51 -31.97 -17.09
C LYS A 13 21.21 -33.16 -17.73
N TYR A 14 22.54 -33.16 -17.80
CA TYR A 14 23.32 -34.31 -18.28
C TYR A 14 23.25 -35.46 -17.28
N GLN A 15 22.91 -36.66 -17.77
CA GLN A 15 22.96 -37.89 -17.00
C GLN A 15 24.37 -38.49 -17.09
N ARG A 16 24.99 -38.71 -15.93
CA ARG A 16 26.34 -39.27 -15.85
C ARG A 16 26.34 -40.74 -16.28
N SER A 17 27.34 -41.10 -17.08
CA SER A 17 27.66 -42.47 -17.49
C SER A 17 28.79 -43.02 -16.62
N ALA A 18 28.87 -44.35 -16.48
CA ALA A 18 29.99 -45.03 -15.82
C ALA A 18 31.33 -44.83 -16.55
N THR A 19 31.29 -44.42 -17.82
CA THR A 19 32.47 -44.14 -18.65
C THR A 19 33.01 -42.72 -18.52
N ASP A 20 32.36 -41.85 -17.75
CA ASP A 20 32.78 -40.45 -17.61
C ASP A 20 34.03 -40.35 -16.73
N THR A 21 35.08 -39.70 -17.23
CA THR A 21 36.39 -39.55 -16.55
C THR A 21 36.45 -38.45 -15.49
N ALA A 22 35.40 -37.61 -15.36
CA ALA A 22 35.39 -36.53 -14.38
C ALA A 22 35.22 -37.06 -12.94
N PRO A 23 35.78 -36.40 -11.92
CA PRO A 23 35.65 -36.82 -10.53
C PRO A 23 34.22 -36.65 -10.01
N GLU A 24 33.80 -37.48 -9.04
CA GLU A 24 32.39 -37.57 -8.59
C GLU A 24 31.75 -36.21 -8.23
N TRP A 25 32.52 -35.27 -7.68
CA TRP A 25 32.05 -33.95 -7.27
C TRP A 25 31.84 -32.94 -8.42
N GLN A 26 32.25 -33.26 -9.65
CA GLN A 26 32.19 -32.39 -10.82
C GLN A 26 31.36 -33.01 -11.95
N CYS A 27 30.56 -32.19 -12.64
CA CYS A 27 29.85 -32.63 -13.85
C CYS A 27 30.81 -32.68 -15.06
N PRO A 28 30.90 -33.80 -15.81
CA PRO A 28 31.77 -33.92 -16.97
C PRO A 28 31.38 -32.99 -18.13
N LYS A 29 30.07 -32.78 -18.35
CA LYS A 29 29.58 -31.96 -19.48
C LYS A 29 29.74 -30.46 -19.27
N CYS A 30 29.49 -29.96 -18.06
CA CYS A 30 29.43 -28.51 -17.81
C CYS A 30 30.45 -28.01 -16.77
N GLY A 31 31.28 -28.91 -16.25
CA GLY A 31 32.39 -28.60 -15.34
C GLY A 31 31.99 -28.10 -13.95
N ILE A 32 30.70 -28.08 -13.58
CA ILE A 32 30.28 -27.51 -12.31
C ILE A 32 30.53 -28.45 -11.14
N ALA A 33 31.06 -27.92 -10.03
CA ALA A 33 31.09 -28.60 -8.75
C ALA A 33 29.69 -28.62 -8.14
N TYR A 34 29.16 -29.81 -7.82
CA TYR A 34 27.79 -29.95 -7.33
C TYR A 34 27.55 -29.23 -6.00
N SER A 35 28.55 -29.23 -5.11
CA SER A 35 28.51 -28.51 -3.83
C SER A 35 28.26 -27.01 -4.01
N LYS A 36 29.00 -26.36 -4.92
CA LYS A 36 28.85 -24.91 -5.21
C LYS A 36 27.50 -24.58 -5.82
N PHE A 37 26.95 -25.48 -6.65
CA PHE A 37 25.63 -25.27 -7.25
C PHE A 37 24.50 -25.38 -6.22
N GLN A 38 24.54 -26.41 -5.36
CA GLN A 38 23.54 -26.61 -4.32
C GLN A 38 23.46 -25.39 -3.40
N THR A 39 24.59 -24.88 -2.90
CA THR A 39 24.61 -23.68 -2.04
C THR A 39 23.90 -22.50 -2.70
N ARG A 40 24.20 -22.21 -3.98
CA ARG A 40 23.55 -21.11 -4.71
C ARG A 40 22.03 -21.30 -4.88
N VAL A 41 21.58 -22.53 -5.09
CA VAL A 41 20.14 -22.84 -5.21
C VAL A 41 19.42 -22.65 -3.88
N TYR A 42 19.98 -23.19 -2.78
CA TYR A 42 19.40 -23.03 -1.44
C TYR A 42 19.32 -21.55 -1.04
N THR A 43 20.37 -20.76 -1.26
CA THR A 43 20.35 -19.32 -0.96
C THR A 43 19.26 -18.60 -1.75
N LYS A 44 19.11 -18.89 -3.06
CA LYS A 44 18.06 -18.26 -3.88
C LYS A 44 16.66 -18.64 -3.42
N GLN A 45 16.43 -19.90 -3.05
CA GLN A 45 15.12 -20.35 -2.55
C GLN A 45 14.79 -19.70 -1.20
N GLN A 46 15.74 -19.68 -0.27
CA GLN A 46 15.58 -19.04 1.04
C GLN A 46 15.30 -17.54 0.89
N ILE A 47 16.03 -16.84 0.01
CA ILE A 47 15.76 -15.42 -0.28
C ILE A 47 14.36 -15.22 -0.84
N LYS A 48 13.92 -16.08 -1.78
CA LYS A 48 12.56 -16.00 -2.34
C LYS A 48 11.48 -16.21 -1.29
N GLU A 49 11.64 -17.19 -0.42
CA GLU A 49 10.70 -17.47 0.67
C GLU A 49 10.69 -16.36 1.72
N ALA A 50 11.87 -15.85 2.10
CA ALA A 50 11.98 -14.72 3.01
C ALA A 50 11.32 -13.46 2.42
N ASN A 51 11.57 -13.18 1.14
CA ASN A 51 10.96 -12.05 0.44
C ASN A 51 9.44 -12.21 0.33
N LYS A 52 8.93 -13.42 0.00
CA LYS A 52 7.50 -13.71 -0.02
C LYS A 52 6.84 -13.47 1.35
N LYS A 53 7.47 -13.95 2.43
CA LYS A 53 6.99 -13.73 3.81
C LYS A 53 7.00 -12.24 4.17
N TRP A 54 8.05 -11.51 3.80
CA TRP A 54 8.16 -10.08 4.03
C TRP A 54 7.06 -9.31 3.28
N ILE A 55 6.85 -9.59 1.99
CA ILE A 55 5.77 -8.98 1.18
C ILE A 55 4.40 -9.28 1.80
N ALA A 56 4.14 -10.53 2.20
CA ALA A 56 2.87 -10.89 2.84
C ALA A 56 2.64 -10.14 4.16
N LYS A 57 3.69 -9.98 4.97
CA LYS A 57 3.64 -9.21 6.22
C LYS A 57 3.35 -7.73 5.96
N VAL A 58 4.05 -7.13 4.99
CA VAL A 58 3.87 -5.72 4.60
C VAL A 58 2.46 -5.48 4.05
N ASN A 59 1.98 -6.36 3.16
CA ASN A 59 0.63 -6.26 2.60
C ASN A 59 -0.46 -6.44 3.66
N GLY A 60 -0.25 -7.34 4.63
CA GLY A 60 -1.19 -7.56 5.74
C GLY A 60 -1.28 -6.37 6.71
N ALA A 61 -0.19 -5.63 6.92
CA ALA A 61 -0.21 -4.38 7.68
C ALA A 61 -0.95 -3.27 6.90
N ARG A 62 -0.61 -3.09 5.62
CA ARG A 62 -1.24 -2.12 4.72
C ARG A 62 -2.76 -2.33 4.61
N ASN A 63 -3.21 -3.57 4.52
CA ASN A 63 -4.64 -3.87 4.42
C ASN A 63 -5.43 -3.48 5.69
N ARG A 64 -4.83 -3.60 6.88
CA ARG A 64 -5.46 -3.17 8.14
C ARG A 64 -5.59 -1.65 8.22
N GLU A 65 -4.57 -0.93 7.81
CA GLU A 65 -4.60 0.54 7.76
C GLU A 65 -5.66 1.03 6.77
N ASN A 66 -5.73 0.39 5.59
CA ASN A 66 -6.74 0.70 4.58
C ASN A 66 -8.16 0.44 5.06
N ALA A 67 -8.38 -0.62 5.84
CA ALA A 67 -9.69 -0.91 6.42
C ALA A 67 -10.12 0.19 7.40
N ILE A 68 -9.23 0.62 8.30
CA ILE A 68 -9.51 1.72 9.24
C ILE A 68 -9.81 3.02 8.48
N PHE A 69 -9.02 3.31 7.44
CA PHE A 69 -9.22 4.48 6.60
C PHE A 69 -10.59 4.46 5.90
N LYS A 70 -10.94 3.34 5.24
CA LYS A 70 -12.24 3.18 4.57
C LYS A 70 -13.41 3.32 5.53
N THR A 71 -13.33 2.70 6.71
CA THR A 71 -14.39 2.81 7.73
C THR A 71 -14.55 4.24 8.22
N ARG A 72 -13.44 4.96 8.45
CA ARG A 72 -13.49 6.39 8.82
C ARG A 72 -14.17 7.21 7.74
N VAL A 73 -13.74 7.07 6.48
CA VAL A 73 -14.32 7.78 5.32
C VAL A 73 -15.82 7.49 5.18
N LEU A 74 -16.24 6.23 5.30
CA LEU A 74 -17.66 5.85 5.20
C LEU A 74 -18.53 6.52 6.28
N MET A 75 -18.06 6.55 7.53
CA MET A 75 -18.78 7.24 8.62
C MET A 75 -18.87 8.75 8.38
N MET A 76 -17.91 9.35 7.66
CA MET A 76 -17.97 10.78 7.29
C MET A 76 -19.15 11.06 6.36
N PHE A 77 -19.26 10.29 5.28
CA PHE A 77 -20.34 10.46 4.31
C PHE A 77 -21.71 10.21 4.93
N ALA A 78 -21.81 9.20 5.81
CA ALA A 78 -23.05 8.95 6.55
C ALA A 78 -23.48 10.15 7.40
N GLY A 79 -22.54 10.79 8.12
CA GLY A 79 -22.83 11.97 8.95
C GLY A 79 -23.36 13.17 8.14
N VAL A 80 -22.74 13.46 7.00
CA VAL A 80 -23.21 14.52 6.09
C VAL A 80 -24.61 14.20 5.57
N PHE A 81 -24.85 12.94 5.17
CA PHE A 81 -26.15 12.52 4.66
C PHE A 81 -27.26 12.65 5.72
N ILE A 82 -26.97 12.30 6.98
CA ILE A 82 -27.92 12.46 8.10
C ILE A 82 -28.32 13.92 8.29
N VAL A 83 -27.35 14.86 8.24
CA VAL A 83 -27.63 16.30 8.37
C VAL A 83 -28.48 16.81 7.20
N LEU A 84 -28.20 16.35 5.99
CA LEU A 84 -28.95 16.75 4.80
C LEU A 84 -30.40 16.23 4.82
N LEU A 85 -30.62 15.02 5.31
CA LEU A 85 -31.94 14.38 5.36
C LEU A 85 -32.83 14.84 6.50
N HIS A 86 -32.33 15.59 7.48
CA HIS A 86 -33.11 15.98 8.65
C HIS A 86 -34.20 17.01 8.27
N PRO A 87 -35.51 16.69 8.31
CA PRO A 87 -36.55 17.52 7.72
C PRO A 87 -36.77 18.86 8.43
N ASP A 88 -36.46 18.94 9.73
CA ASP A 88 -36.84 20.09 10.58
C ASP A 88 -35.80 21.22 10.67
N CYS A 89 -34.67 21.11 9.97
CA CYS A 89 -33.60 22.10 10.09
C CYS A 89 -33.73 23.22 9.05
N ASN A 90 -33.51 24.49 9.42
CA ASN A 90 -33.45 25.62 8.49
C ASN A 90 -32.38 25.37 7.40
N SER A 91 -32.69 25.61 6.13
CA SER A 91 -31.80 25.36 4.99
C SER A 91 -30.44 26.06 5.13
N GLY A 92 -30.42 27.28 5.68
CA GLY A 92 -29.18 28.01 5.94
C GLY A 92 -28.29 27.34 6.99
N ILE A 93 -28.89 26.90 8.11
CA ILE A 93 -28.17 26.18 9.18
C ILE A 93 -27.63 24.85 8.67
N ARG A 94 -28.39 24.11 7.84
CA ARG A 94 -27.90 22.86 7.21
C ARG A 94 -26.65 23.08 6.38
N LEU A 95 -26.60 24.17 5.61
CA LEU A 95 -25.46 24.49 4.75
C LEU A 95 -24.21 24.81 5.58
N VAL A 96 -24.35 25.63 6.63
CA VAL A 96 -23.23 25.96 7.53
C VAL A 96 -22.71 24.71 8.24
N ILE A 97 -23.59 23.89 8.83
CA ILE A 97 -23.18 22.65 9.51
C ILE A 97 -22.47 21.71 8.53
N SER A 98 -22.99 21.57 7.31
CA SER A 98 -22.38 20.70 6.30
C SER A 98 -20.98 21.18 5.89
N LEU A 99 -20.79 22.48 5.66
CA LEU A 99 -19.49 23.06 5.32
C LEU A 99 -18.48 22.90 6.46
N CYS A 100 -18.91 23.10 7.72
CA CYS A 100 -18.08 22.87 8.90
C CYS A 100 -17.63 21.41 9.03
N ILE A 101 -18.54 20.45 8.81
CA ILE A 101 -18.21 19.02 8.79
C ILE A 101 -17.18 18.76 7.68
N MET A 102 -17.43 19.22 6.45
CA MET A 102 -16.52 19.01 5.32
C MET A 102 -15.12 19.59 5.56
N ALA A 103 -15.03 20.79 6.15
CA ALA A 103 -13.76 21.40 6.54
C ALA A 103 -13.01 20.56 7.58
N PHE A 104 -13.70 20.13 8.65
CA PHE A 104 -13.11 19.29 9.69
C PHE A 104 -12.63 17.93 9.13
N MET A 105 -13.42 17.32 8.25
CA MET A 105 -13.06 16.04 7.62
C MET A 105 -11.82 16.20 6.73
N SER A 106 -11.79 17.24 5.92
CA SER A 106 -10.66 17.53 5.03
C SER A 106 -9.38 17.76 5.85
N TRP A 107 -9.48 18.50 6.97
CA TRP A 107 -8.36 18.68 7.90
C TRP A 107 -7.87 17.35 8.50
N LYS A 108 -8.77 16.51 9.00
CA LYS A 108 -8.40 15.20 9.58
C LYS A 108 -7.80 14.26 8.53
N LEU A 109 -8.28 14.32 7.29
CA LEU A 109 -7.70 13.58 6.19
C LEU A 109 -6.25 14.00 5.92
N ILE A 110 -5.99 15.31 5.84
CA ILE A 110 -4.64 15.87 5.64
C ILE A 110 -3.69 15.45 6.78
N GLN A 111 -4.15 15.50 8.03
CA GLN A 111 -3.37 15.05 9.18
C GLN A 111 -3.03 13.56 9.08
N THR A 112 -4.01 12.73 8.71
CA THR A 112 -3.81 11.29 8.52
C THR A 112 -2.80 11.01 7.41
N MET A 113 -2.87 11.74 6.28
CA MET A 113 -1.91 11.64 5.18
C MET A 113 -0.49 12.01 5.64
N LYS A 114 -0.36 13.04 6.49
CA LYS A 114 0.92 13.48 7.04
C LYS A 114 1.52 12.47 8.03
N GLU A 115 0.71 11.92 8.92
CA GLU A 115 1.16 10.98 9.96
C GLU A 115 1.56 9.63 9.38
N HIS A 116 0.80 9.12 8.40
CA HIS A 116 1.02 7.78 7.86
C HIS A 116 1.80 7.76 6.53
N GLY A 117 1.98 8.91 5.87
CA GLY A 117 2.70 9.00 4.59
C GLY A 117 1.99 8.29 3.44
N PHE A 118 0.66 8.31 3.41
CA PHE A 118 -0.15 7.74 2.32
C PHE A 118 -0.97 8.81 1.61
N TYR A 119 -1.31 8.56 0.35
CA TYR A 119 -2.22 9.40 -0.44
C TYR A 119 -3.25 8.54 -1.22
N ILE A 120 -4.32 9.19 -1.68
CA ILE A 120 -5.46 8.53 -2.35
C ILE A 120 -5.29 8.75 -3.86
N GLY A 121 -4.68 7.78 -4.54
CA GLY A 121 -4.52 7.88 -5.99
C GLY A 121 -5.87 7.95 -6.72
N SER A 122 -5.81 8.23 -8.03
CA SER A 122 -6.94 8.47 -8.93
C SER A 122 -8.02 7.37 -9.01
N VAL A 123 -7.81 6.21 -8.38
CA VAL A 123 -8.74 5.06 -8.38
C VAL A 123 -9.07 4.58 -6.95
N GLY A 124 -8.90 5.44 -5.94
CA GLY A 124 -9.15 5.08 -4.54
C GLY A 124 -8.15 4.05 -3.98
N GLU A 125 -7.06 3.82 -4.69
CA GLU A 125 -5.96 2.99 -4.25
C GLU A 125 -5.02 3.82 -3.37
N THR A 126 -4.81 3.38 -2.13
CA THR A 126 -3.88 3.99 -1.19
C THR A 126 -2.45 3.66 -1.60
N ARG A 127 -1.61 4.68 -1.84
CA ARG A 127 -0.19 4.50 -2.21
C ARG A 127 0.73 5.13 -1.19
N SER A 128 1.91 4.54 -1.04
CA SER A 128 2.97 5.05 -0.17
C SER A 128 3.60 6.31 -0.77
N MET A 129 3.90 7.29 0.07
CA MET A 129 4.64 8.50 -0.31
C MET A 129 6.02 8.17 -0.90
N SER A 130 6.66 7.09 -0.45
CA SER A 130 7.97 6.66 -0.96
C SER A 130 7.97 6.36 -2.45
N ASP A 131 6.85 5.86 -2.97
CA ASP A 131 6.77 5.34 -4.34
C ASP A 131 6.52 6.49 -5.33
N HIS A 132 5.81 7.54 -4.90
CA HIS A 132 5.39 8.65 -5.75
C HIS A 132 5.32 9.99 -4.96
N PRO A 133 6.45 10.66 -4.72
CA PRO A 133 6.50 11.85 -3.87
C PRO A 133 5.83 13.09 -4.50
N ILE A 134 5.76 13.15 -5.84
CA ILE A 134 5.12 14.28 -6.55
C ILE A 134 3.60 14.20 -6.42
N SER A 135 3.01 13.03 -6.69
CA SER A 135 1.57 12.80 -6.55
C SER A 135 1.09 13.09 -5.13
N PHE A 136 1.85 12.64 -4.12
CA PHE A 136 1.58 12.96 -2.71
C PHE A 136 1.48 14.48 -2.47
N LYS A 137 2.45 15.26 -2.98
CA LYS A 137 2.44 16.72 -2.81
C LYS A 137 1.23 17.36 -3.48
N VAL A 138 0.93 16.98 -4.73
CA VAL A 138 -0.21 17.54 -5.48
C VAL A 138 -1.52 17.30 -4.74
N GLU A 139 -1.76 16.08 -4.28
CA GLU A 139 -2.97 15.75 -3.52
C GLU A 139 -3.02 16.42 -2.15
N TYR A 140 -1.89 16.47 -1.43
CA TYR A 140 -1.80 17.17 -0.16
C TYR A 140 -2.16 18.65 -0.31
N PHE A 141 -1.55 19.35 -1.28
CA PHE A 141 -1.86 20.76 -1.54
C PHE A 141 -3.29 20.96 -2.03
N GLY A 142 -3.80 20.07 -2.87
CA GLY A 142 -5.21 20.09 -3.29
C GLY A 142 -6.17 19.94 -2.11
N GLY A 143 -5.89 19.03 -1.17
CA GLY A 143 -6.67 18.85 0.05
C GLY A 143 -6.63 20.07 0.96
N VAL A 144 -5.45 20.67 1.16
CA VAL A 144 -5.30 21.93 1.93
C VAL A 144 -6.13 23.04 1.30
N PHE A 145 -6.06 23.19 -0.02
CA PHE A 145 -6.82 24.20 -0.75
C PHE A 145 -8.34 24.00 -0.61
N LEU A 146 -8.84 22.76 -0.77
CA LEU A 146 -10.25 22.44 -0.56
C LEU A 146 -10.71 22.73 0.87
N THR A 147 -9.87 22.44 1.87
CA THR A 147 -10.17 22.75 3.28
C THR A 147 -10.38 24.25 3.46
N LEU A 148 -9.48 25.08 2.90
CA LEU A 148 -9.60 26.53 2.96
C LEU A 148 -10.89 27.03 2.29
N LEU A 149 -11.23 26.50 1.12
CA LEU A 149 -12.48 26.84 0.43
C LEU A 149 -13.72 26.53 1.28
N PHE A 150 -13.79 25.36 1.90
CA PHE A 150 -14.92 25.01 2.76
C PHE A 150 -15.00 25.90 4.01
N THR A 151 -13.87 26.20 4.65
CA THR A 151 -13.87 27.11 5.80
C THR A 151 -14.32 28.52 5.43
N PHE A 152 -13.86 29.05 4.30
CA PHE A 152 -14.26 30.37 3.83
C PHE A 152 -15.74 30.42 3.48
N GLY A 153 -16.25 29.41 2.78
CA GLY A 153 -17.68 29.28 2.47
C GLY A 153 -18.55 29.19 3.74
N ALA A 154 -18.10 28.43 4.75
CA ALA A 154 -18.81 28.33 6.03
C ALA A 154 -18.89 29.68 6.75
N ILE A 155 -17.79 30.43 6.76
CA ILE A 155 -17.73 31.77 7.37
C ILE A 155 -18.67 32.73 6.62
N SER A 156 -18.63 32.76 5.29
CA SER A 156 -19.51 33.62 4.49
C SER A 156 -20.99 33.34 4.79
N ALA A 157 -21.40 32.07 4.72
CA ALA A 157 -22.79 31.68 4.98
C ALA A 157 -23.24 31.95 6.42
N ALA A 158 -22.33 31.87 7.39
CA ALA A 158 -22.62 32.22 8.78
C ALA A 158 -22.82 33.74 8.96
N VAL A 159 -22.07 34.57 8.24
CA VAL A 159 -22.26 36.03 8.23
C VAL A 159 -23.62 36.39 7.65
N ASP A 160 -24.02 35.79 6.53
CA ASP A 160 -25.33 36.04 5.90
C ASP A 160 -26.53 35.62 6.78
N LEU A 161 -26.33 34.74 7.76
CA LEU A 161 -27.37 34.35 8.73
C LEU A 161 -27.48 35.31 9.92
N LEU A 162 -26.45 36.13 10.17
CA LEU A 162 -26.39 37.05 11.30
C LEU A 162 -26.90 38.46 10.96
N PHE A 163 -26.93 38.83 9.68
CA PHE A 163 -27.31 40.16 9.18
C PHE A 163 -28.56 40.09 8.31
#